data_AF-A0A8H7FXV7-F1
#
_entry.id   AF-A0A8H7FXV7-F1
#
_cell.length_a   1.000
_cell.length_b   1.000
_cell.length_c   1.000
_cell.angle_alpha   90.00
_cell.angle_beta   90.00
_cell.angle_gamma   90.00
#
_symmetry.space_group_name_H-M   'P 1'
#
loop_
_entity.id
_entity.type
_entity.pdbx_description
1 polymer ?
#
loop_
_entity_poly.entity_id
_entity_poly.type
_entity_poly.pdbx_seq_one_letter_code
_entity_poly.pdbx_strand_id
1 'polypeptide(L)'
;DDSGGIHHLKDENPSEWKNISLSWMMNEAIMAGLILKIPGGDWLVEDLCKKLPVNSLMSKWWPLEWLPLIRATRRDSKDITRRPNRGRGRMMYPGQKIHASVAYGPAGYTPRAVFIPDQQWPEKWEQLVGQGKSGALGSVASWRGCLDMDVFDINAAPTLVELIRIEGTSRGVAHHILKKLDFIASLQGGKNAIAEVPKVLDTLTKFLPHGEPTAELLLPSKKPTLETPELFMAVLKLLADLAISATPNSTLKEEVERALLGPFVCPTLVYIINNERAGERRPSSLISQYAKIFTALAPFSDVISAILNIQPSPICALVTLLGTSESAPAMNALAALKVSRNDLKELYQKADQLTLAVKGLVKLLRGAGTSDEVLAAAALMLSSIAAIGREFRAVVRVEITLSDGGLSAIKSNVELRMGPILDYPTIAG
;
A
#
# COMPACT_ATOMS: atom_id res chain seq x y z
N ASP A 1 38.23 -12.53 13.23
CA ASP A 1 37.87 -11.16 12.82
C ASP A 1 36.53 -11.12 12.12
N ASP A 2 35.47 -11.38 12.90
CA ASP A 2 34.10 -11.52 12.44
C ASP A 2 33.19 -10.67 13.35
N SER A 3 33.53 -9.37 13.43
CA SER A 3 32.90 -8.40 14.33
C SER A 3 32.15 -7.31 13.57
N GLY A 4 31.42 -7.71 12.52
CA GLY A 4 30.34 -6.92 11.93
C GLY A 4 29.04 -7.24 12.64
N GLY A 5 28.78 -6.58 13.76
CA GLY A 5 27.60 -6.81 14.61
C GLY A 5 26.29 -6.44 13.94
N ILE A 6 25.79 -7.28 13.04
CA ILE A 6 24.36 -7.44 12.79
C ILE A 6 23.95 -8.57 13.71
N HIS A 7 23.68 -8.24 14.97
CA HIS A 7 22.91 -9.16 15.80
C HIS A 7 21.64 -9.49 15.01
N HIS A 8 21.39 -10.78 14.82
CA HIS A 8 20.07 -11.31 14.51
C HIS A 8 19.04 -10.60 15.40
N LEU A 9 18.41 -9.55 14.86
CA LEU A 9 17.15 -9.04 15.34
C LEU A 9 16.17 -10.18 15.10
N LYS A 10 16.07 -11.09 16.07
CA LYS A 10 15.06 -12.14 16.06
C LYS A 10 13.72 -11.44 15.86
N ASP A 11 13.05 -11.87 14.79
CA ASP A 11 11.82 -11.35 14.22
C ASP A 11 10.65 -11.40 15.20
N GLU A 12 10.61 -10.53 16.21
CA GLU A 12 9.43 -10.46 17.09
C GLU A 12 8.31 -9.59 16.52
N ASN A 13 8.54 -8.84 15.43
CA ASN A 13 7.48 -8.42 14.49
C ASN A 13 8.06 -7.72 13.25
N PRO A 14 8.17 -8.39 12.07
CA PRO A 14 8.57 -7.74 10.83
C PRO A 14 7.66 -6.56 10.42
N SER A 15 6.47 -6.42 11.03
CA SER A 15 5.58 -5.27 10.87
C SER A 15 6.11 -3.96 11.51
N GLU A 16 7.09 -4.01 12.41
CA GLU A 16 7.70 -2.81 12.99
C GLU A 16 8.72 -2.12 12.06
N TRP A 17 9.15 -2.81 10.99
CA TRP A 17 10.09 -2.27 10.01
C TRP A 17 9.43 -1.30 9.02
N LYS A 18 8.21 -0.85 9.30
CA LYS A 18 7.51 0.27 8.64
C LYS A 18 8.11 1.63 9.04
N ASN A 19 9.43 1.71 9.15
CA ASN A 19 10.09 2.99 9.31
C ASN A 19 10.43 3.53 7.92
N ILE A 20 9.66 4.53 7.48
CA ILE A 20 9.81 5.15 6.16
C ILE A 20 11.25 5.64 5.96
N SER A 21 11.92 6.14 7.01
CA SER A 21 13.32 6.57 6.91
C SER A 21 14.28 5.42 6.60
N LEU A 22 14.04 4.22 7.15
CA LEU A 22 14.87 3.05 6.85
C LEU A 22 14.60 2.52 5.44
N SER A 23 13.32 2.40 5.06
CA SER A 23 12.96 1.98 3.69
C SER A 23 13.51 2.94 2.65
N TRP A 24 13.58 4.23 2.98
CA TRP A 24 14.20 5.27 2.16
C TRP A 24 15.72 5.10 2.04
N MET A 25 16.46 5.01 3.15
CA MET A 25 17.92 4.81 3.12
C MET A 25 18.30 3.57 2.32
N MET A 26 17.49 2.52 2.47
CA MET A 26 17.64 1.29 1.73
C MET A 26 17.37 1.46 0.24
N ASN A 27 16.38 2.29 -0.13
CA ASN A 27 16.12 2.62 -1.52
C ASN A 27 17.31 3.37 -2.14
N GLU A 28 17.90 4.35 -1.45
CA GLU A 28 19.08 5.07 -1.93
C GLU A 28 20.28 4.15 -2.10
N ALA A 29 20.48 3.22 -1.16
CA ALA A 29 21.50 2.19 -1.27
C ALA A 29 21.30 1.29 -2.51
N ILE A 30 20.05 0.89 -2.79
CA ILE A 30 19.74 0.06 -3.96
C ILE A 30 19.93 0.83 -5.26
N MET A 31 19.52 2.10 -5.32
CA MET A 31 19.77 2.97 -6.47
C MET A 31 21.27 3.21 -6.70
N ALA A 32 22.09 3.17 -5.64
CA ALA A 32 23.55 3.18 -5.72
C ALA A 32 24.17 1.82 -6.11
N GLY A 33 23.36 0.80 -6.40
CA GLY A 33 23.80 -0.52 -6.86
C GLY A 33 24.01 -1.56 -5.76
N LEU A 34 23.62 -1.28 -4.50
CA LEU A 34 23.69 -2.27 -3.43
C LEU A 34 22.56 -3.29 -3.53
N ILE A 35 22.89 -4.56 -3.35
CA ILE A 35 21.91 -5.65 -3.36
C ILE A 35 21.38 -5.83 -1.93
N LEU A 36 20.16 -5.36 -1.67
CA LEU A 36 19.53 -5.42 -0.36
C LEU A 36 18.14 -6.07 -0.43
N LYS A 37 17.73 -6.80 0.61
CA LYS A 37 16.41 -7.45 0.68
C LYS A 37 15.30 -6.46 1.00
N ILE A 38 14.50 -6.11 0.01
CA ILE A 38 13.42 -5.10 0.10
C ILE A 38 12.48 -5.41 1.28
N PRO A 39 12.34 -4.50 2.27
CA PRO A 39 11.32 -4.64 3.30
C PRO A 39 9.95 -4.52 2.63
N GLY A 40 9.06 -5.47 2.96
CA GLY A 40 7.66 -5.38 2.57
C GLY A 40 7.02 -4.15 3.24
N GLY A 41 6.27 -3.36 2.47
CA GLY A 41 5.60 -2.17 2.98
C GLY A 41 5.43 -1.09 1.91
N ASP A 42 4.31 -0.37 2.05
CA ASP A 42 3.98 0.82 1.27
C ASP A 42 4.49 2.04 2.04
N TRP A 43 4.93 3.08 1.33
CA TRP A 43 5.25 4.37 1.95
C TRP A 43 3.97 5.18 2.06
N LEU A 44 3.45 5.28 3.29
CA LEU A 44 2.22 6.03 3.57
C LEU A 44 2.58 7.36 4.20
N VAL A 45 2.14 8.47 3.61
CA VAL A 45 2.36 9.82 4.15
C VAL A 45 1.78 9.95 5.57
N GLU A 46 0.69 9.22 5.85
CA GLU A 46 0.05 9.19 7.15
C GLU A 46 0.98 8.63 8.23
N ASP A 47 1.83 7.68 7.89
CA ASP A 47 2.74 7.03 8.85
C ASP A 47 3.89 7.96 9.26
N LEU A 48 4.26 8.93 8.42
CA LEU A 48 5.19 10.01 8.79
C LEU A 48 4.62 10.90 9.91
N CYS A 49 3.31 11.09 9.92
CA CYS A 49 2.64 12.02 10.82
C CYS A 49 2.25 11.39 12.17
N LYS A 50 2.05 10.06 12.20
CA LYS A 50 1.46 9.36 13.35
C LYS A 50 2.45 9.09 14.49
N LYS A 51 3.71 8.83 14.17
CA LYS A 51 4.70 8.39 15.17
C LYS A 51 5.62 9.55 15.52
N LEU A 52 5.56 9.99 16.77
CA LEU A 52 6.66 10.76 17.34
C LEU A 52 7.93 9.91 17.24
N PRO A 53 9.05 10.50 16.80
CA PRO A 53 10.31 9.77 16.79
C PRO A 53 10.61 9.29 18.21
N VAL A 54 10.80 7.97 18.34
CA VAL A 54 11.20 7.36 19.62
C VAL A 54 12.54 7.95 20.03
N ASN A 55 12.72 8.22 21.32
CA ASN A 55 14.00 8.69 21.86
C ASN A 55 15.11 7.74 21.42
N SER A 56 15.93 8.19 20.46
CA SER A 56 16.99 7.37 19.85
C SER A 56 18.09 7.00 20.84
N LEU A 57 18.25 7.81 21.90
CA LEU A 57 19.21 7.55 22.96
C LEU A 57 18.53 6.82 24.14
N MET A 58 18.34 5.51 23.98
CA MET A 58 17.92 4.67 25.10
C MET A 58 19.03 4.61 26.17
N SER A 59 18.68 4.31 27.42
CA SER A 59 19.62 4.22 28.57
C SER A 59 20.88 3.40 28.26
N LYS A 60 20.77 2.36 27.43
CA LYS A 60 21.88 1.49 27.02
C LYS A 60 22.91 2.18 26.12
N TRP A 61 22.54 3.23 25.40
CA TRP A 61 23.42 3.99 24.50
C TRP A 61 24.16 5.13 25.21
N TRP A 62 23.76 5.50 26.43
CA TRP A 62 24.43 6.56 27.19
C TRP A 62 25.92 6.35 27.40
N PRO A 63 26.43 5.14 27.72
CA PRO A 63 27.88 4.93 27.83
C PRO A 63 28.65 5.30 26.56
N LEU A 64 28.07 5.06 25.37
CA LEU A 64 28.68 5.42 24.09
C LEU A 64 28.71 6.93 23.85
N GLU A 65 27.75 7.68 24.41
CA GLU A 65 27.75 9.14 24.36
C GLU A 65 28.87 9.78 25.21
N TRP A 66 29.40 9.03 26.17
CA TRP A 66 30.53 9.44 27.01
C TRP A 66 31.88 9.06 26.42
N LEU A 67 31.92 8.18 25.40
CA LEU A 67 33.15 7.87 24.71
C LEU A 67 33.63 9.09 23.90
N PRO A 68 34.91 9.50 24.05
CA PRO A 68 35.49 10.62 23.33
C PRO A 68 35.86 10.20 21.89
N LEU A 69 34.84 9.88 21.09
CA LEU A 69 35.01 9.51 19.69
C LEU A 69 35.69 10.64 18.92
N ILE A 70 36.63 10.28 18.05
CA ILE A 70 37.32 11.21 17.16
C ILE A 70 36.28 11.81 16.20
N ARG A 71 36.21 13.13 16.16
CA ARG A 71 35.36 13.89 15.25
C ARG A 71 36.22 14.87 14.49
N ALA A 72 36.18 14.83 13.17
CA ALA A 72 36.71 15.92 12.38
C ALA A 72 36.01 17.22 12.80
N THR A 73 36.78 18.26 13.10
CA THR A 73 36.21 19.59 13.17
C THR A 73 35.90 20.04 11.75
N ARG A 74 34.85 20.85 11.59
CA ARG A 74 34.48 21.36 10.27
C ARG A 74 35.14 22.67 9.90
N ARG A 75 35.88 23.30 10.84
CA ARG A 75 36.69 24.49 10.53
C ARG A 75 37.95 24.12 9.76
N ASP A 76 38.55 22.98 10.09
CA ASP A 76 39.71 22.43 9.40
C ASP A 76 39.57 20.90 9.36
N SER A 77 39.60 20.33 8.15
CA SER A 77 39.52 18.88 7.94
C SER A 77 40.67 18.11 8.59
N LYS A 78 41.76 18.80 8.95
CA LYS A 78 42.92 18.26 9.67
C LYS A 78 42.77 18.31 11.18
N ASP A 79 41.88 19.15 11.71
CA ASP A 79 41.66 19.27 13.15
C ASP A 79 40.63 18.24 13.62
N ILE A 80 40.95 17.57 14.72
CA ILE A 80 40.13 16.52 15.31
C ILE A 80 39.82 16.83 16.77
N THR A 81 38.57 16.64 17.17
CA THR A 81 38.17 16.74 18.58
C THR A 81 37.81 15.36 19.12
N ARG A 82 38.10 15.16 20.42
CA ARG A 82 37.77 13.95 21.17
C ARG A 82 36.86 14.30 22.35
N ARG A 83 35.75 14.99 22.07
CA ARG A 83 34.81 15.41 23.12
C ARG A 83 33.63 14.42 23.18
N PRO A 84 33.18 14.05 24.39
CA PRO A 84 31.98 13.23 24.54
C PRO A 84 30.77 14.00 24.00
N ASN A 85 29.80 13.28 23.42
CA ASN A 85 28.61 13.90 22.84
C ASN A 85 27.64 14.39 23.92
N ARG A 86 27.51 13.62 25.01
CA ARG A 86 26.59 13.89 26.14
C ARG A 86 25.15 14.19 25.71
N GLY A 87 24.63 13.48 24.70
CA GLY A 87 23.27 13.65 24.20
C GLY A 87 23.01 14.96 23.45
N ARG A 88 24.06 15.73 23.12
CA ARG A 88 23.92 16.96 22.34
C ARG A 88 23.43 16.63 20.94
N GLY A 89 22.49 17.43 20.46
CA GLY A 89 22.04 17.37 19.09
C GLY A 89 23.14 17.73 18.10
N ARG A 90 22.96 17.33 16.84
CA ARG A 90 23.87 17.68 15.76
C ARG A 90 23.77 19.18 15.46
N MET A 91 24.90 19.85 15.26
CA MET A 91 24.90 21.20 14.70
C MET A 91 24.73 21.12 13.18
N MET A 92 23.82 21.94 12.63
CA MET A 92 23.60 22.08 11.20
C MET A 92 24.45 23.24 10.66
N TYR A 93 25.25 22.94 9.64
CA TYR A 93 26.19 23.86 8.98
C TYR A 93 25.70 24.18 7.57
N PRO A 94 25.99 25.38 7.04
CA PRO A 94 25.55 25.78 5.70
C PRO A 94 25.96 24.75 4.65
N GLY A 95 25.09 24.57 3.66
CA GLY A 95 25.27 23.56 2.61
C GLY A 95 24.90 22.13 3.05
N GLN A 96 24.67 21.88 4.35
CA GLN A 96 24.04 20.64 4.75
C GLN A 96 22.55 20.67 4.47
N LYS A 97 22.07 19.63 3.79
CA LYS A 97 20.64 19.45 3.55
C LYS A 97 19.95 18.76 4.73
N ILE A 98 18.69 19.11 4.93
CA ILE A 98 17.75 18.52 5.89
C ILE A 98 16.74 17.74 5.08
N HIS A 99 16.58 16.47 5.38
CA HIS A 99 15.62 15.65 4.66
C HIS A 99 14.17 16.15 4.86
N ALA A 100 13.40 16.24 3.78
CA ALA A 100 12.05 16.81 3.77
C ALA A 100 11.07 16.07 4.70
N SER A 101 11.33 14.81 5.06
CA SER A 101 10.51 14.08 6.04
C SER A 101 10.43 14.77 7.41
N VAL A 102 11.40 15.61 7.79
CA VAL A 102 11.36 16.38 9.04
C VAL A 102 10.12 17.29 9.08
N ALA A 103 9.71 17.80 7.92
CA ALA A 103 8.54 18.65 7.82
C ALA A 103 7.21 17.92 8.03
N TYR A 104 7.20 16.59 7.91
CA TYR A 104 6.03 15.74 8.16
C TYR A 104 5.93 15.26 9.61
N GLY A 105 6.89 15.67 10.46
CA GLY A 105 6.81 15.41 11.89
C GLY A 105 5.53 15.99 12.52
N PRO A 106 4.99 15.37 13.57
CA PRO A 106 3.80 15.86 14.25
C PRO A 106 4.02 17.26 14.82
N ALA A 107 2.94 18.05 14.91
CA ALA A 107 2.99 19.38 15.51
C ALA A 107 3.55 19.29 16.94
N GLY A 108 4.53 20.14 17.26
CA GLY A 108 5.22 20.13 18.55
C GLY A 108 6.47 19.24 18.61
N TYR A 109 6.79 18.48 17.55
CA TYR A 109 8.10 17.86 17.46
C TYR A 109 9.18 18.93 17.26
N THR A 110 10.16 19.00 18.17
CA THR A 110 11.31 19.88 18.03
C THR A 110 12.56 19.04 17.77
N PRO A 111 13.15 19.11 16.57
CA PRO A 111 14.42 18.45 16.30
C PRO A 111 15.48 18.92 17.29
N ARG A 112 16.26 17.99 17.83
CA ARG A 112 17.41 18.33 18.69
C ARG A 112 18.55 18.99 17.92
N ALA A 113 18.54 18.92 16.59
CA ALA A 113 19.54 19.55 15.77
C ALA A 113 19.45 21.07 15.90
N VAL A 114 20.58 21.75 15.99
CA VAL A 114 20.65 23.20 16.21
C VAL A 114 21.38 23.86 15.05
N PHE A 115 20.83 24.95 14.53
CA PHE A 115 21.49 25.78 13.53
C PHE A 115 22.62 26.59 14.16
N ILE A 116 23.75 26.67 13.47
CA ILE A 116 24.87 27.48 13.97
C ILE A 116 24.46 28.96 13.98
N PRO A 117 24.71 29.68 15.10
CA PRO A 117 24.48 31.12 15.16
C PRO A 117 25.22 31.87 14.04
N ASP A 118 24.70 33.04 13.66
CA ASP A 118 25.34 33.99 12.73
C ASP A 118 25.37 33.56 11.25
N GLN A 119 24.47 32.67 10.87
CA GLN A 119 24.31 32.15 9.49
C GLN A 119 22.88 32.42 9.00
N GLN A 120 22.70 32.61 7.68
CA GLN A 120 21.38 32.80 7.04
C GLN A 120 20.58 31.49 6.99
N TRP A 121 20.25 30.93 8.15
CA TRP A 121 19.31 29.83 8.27
C TRP A 121 17.88 30.35 8.40
N PRO A 122 16.87 29.56 7.98
CA PRO A 122 15.51 29.78 8.40
C PRO A 122 15.46 29.80 9.93
N GLU A 123 14.83 30.82 10.51
CA GLU A 123 15.08 31.20 11.90
C GLU A 123 14.67 30.13 12.91
N LYS A 124 13.71 29.24 12.58
CA LYS A 124 13.00 28.40 13.54
C LYS A 124 12.50 27.08 12.94
N TRP A 125 12.67 25.96 13.66
CA TRP A 125 12.17 24.64 13.24
C TRP A 125 10.64 24.62 13.07
N GLU A 126 9.94 25.45 13.82
CA GLU A 126 8.49 25.64 13.77
C GLU A 126 8.00 26.11 12.39
N GLN A 127 8.89 26.72 11.58
CA GLN A 127 8.58 27.09 10.19
C GLN A 127 8.63 25.90 9.22
N LEU A 128 9.18 24.76 9.63
CA LEU A 128 9.32 23.56 8.81
C LEU A 128 8.47 22.40 9.34
N VAL A 129 8.57 22.09 10.62
CA VAL A 129 7.91 20.92 11.22
C VAL A 129 6.39 21.11 11.19
N GLY A 130 5.68 20.08 10.75
CA GLY A 130 4.23 20.09 10.57
C GLY A 130 3.78 20.70 9.24
N GLN A 131 4.67 21.30 8.44
CA GLN A 131 4.30 21.92 7.17
C GLN A 131 4.20 20.94 6.00
N GLY A 132 4.66 19.69 6.16
CA GLY A 132 4.78 18.75 5.04
C GLY A 132 3.47 18.47 4.31
N LYS A 133 2.35 18.36 5.04
CA LYS A 133 1.03 18.09 4.45
C LYS A 133 0.52 19.18 3.50
N SER A 134 1.02 20.41 3.64
CA SER A 134 0.61 21.51 2.75
C SER A 134 1.09 21.32 1.31
N GLY A 135 2.06 20.43 1.06
CA GLY A 135 2.74 20.32 -0.23
C GLY A 135 3.61 21.54 -0.58
N ALA A 136 3.64 22.56 0.30
CA ALA A 136 4.29 23.84 0.04
C ALA A 136 5.78 23.88 0.45
N LEU A 137 6.39 22.73 0.77
CA LEU A 137 7.78 22.71 1.27
C LEU A 137 8.78 23.33 0.30
N GLY A 138 8.61 23.10 -1.01
CA GLY A 138 9.46 23.70 -2.04
C GLY A 138 9.18 25.18 -2.33
N SER A 139 8.02 25.70 -1.90
CA SER A 139 7.64 27.11 -2.10
C SER A 139 8.11 28.02 -0.96
N VAL A 140 8.46 27.49 0.20
CA VAL A 140 9.09 28.28 1.26
C VAL A 140 10.53 28.62 0.87
N ALA A 141 10.71 29.84 0.36
CA ALA A 141 11.98 30.29 -0.21
C ALA A 141 13.19 30.13 0.73
N SER A 142 12.99 30.29 2.04
CA SER A 142 14.05 30.13 3.04
C SER A 142 14.57 28.69 3.14
N TRP A 143 13.74 27.69 2.84
CA TRP A 143 14.08 26.27 2.97
C TRP A 143 14.54 25.60 1.66
N ARG A 144 14.26 26.18 0.49
CA ARG A 144 14.52 25.56 -0.82
C ARG A 144 15.96 25.06 -1.02
N GLY A 145 16.95 25.78 -0.51
CA GLY A 145 18.37 25.38 -0.58
C GLY A 145 18.84 24.49 0.58
N CYS A 146 18.02 24.39 1.64
CA CYS A 146 18.35 23.66 2.86
C CYS A 146 17.67 22.29 2.92
N LEU A 147 16.67 22.01 2.09
CA LEU A 147 15.96 20.73 2.09
C LEU A 147 16.52 19.76 1.06
N ASP A 148 16.63 18.50 1.48
CA ASP A 148 16.77 17.38 0.58
C ASP A 148 15.36 16.81 0.32
N MET A 149 14.85 17.10 -0.87
CA MET A 149 13.46 16.79 -1.22
C MET A 149 13.31 15.31 -1.61
N ASP A 150 14.24 14.72 -2.35
CA ASP A 150 14.22 13.32 -2.82
C ASP A 150 12.82 12.81 -3.19
N VAL A 151 12.25 11.86 -2.46
CA VAL A 151 10.92 11.27 -2.73
C VAL A 151 9.77 12.26 -2.52
N PHE A 152 10.03 13.39 -1.87
CA PHE A 152 9.10 14.51 -1.71
C PHE A 152 9.21 15.53 -2.84
N ASP A 153 10.16 15.38 -3.76
CA ASP A 153 10.27 16.23 -4.95
C ASP A 153 9.34 15.72 -6.06
N ILE A 154 8.17 16.33 -6.19
CA ILE A 154 7.26 16.02 -7.29
C ILE A 154 7.89 16.30 -8.67
N ASN A 155 8.89 17.19 -8.73
CA ASN A 155 9.61 17.50 -9.97
C ASN A 155 10.61 16.41 -10.37
N ALA A 156 10.83 15.39 -9.52
CA ALA A 156 11.63 14.23 -9.86
C ALA A 156 10.88 13.25 -10.80
N ALA A 157 9.56 13.38 -10.95
CA ALA A 157 8.74 12.46 -11.75
C ALA A 157 9.26 12.25 -13.19
N PRO A 158 9.62 13.29 -13.97
CA PRO A 158 10.16 13.10 -15.32
C PRO A 158 11.44 12.25 -15.34
N THR A 159 12.38 12.51 -14.43
CA THR A 159 13.63 11.75 -14.33
C THR A 159 13.38 10.30 -13.93
N LEU A 160 12.46 10.05 -12.99
CA LEU A 160 12.11 8.70 -12.56
C LEU A 160 11.45 7.89 -13.68
N VAL A 161 10.51 8.48 -14.41
CA VAL A 161 9.89 7.85 -15.59
C VAL A 161 10.94 7.56 -16.67
N GLU A 162 11.86 8.50 -16.93
CA GLU A 162 12.95 8.29 -17.88
C GLU A 162 13.86 7.12 -17.47
N LEU A 163 14.24 7.05 -16.18
CA LEU A 163 15.05 5.94 -15.66
C LEU A 163 14.36 4.60 -15.85
N ILE A 164 13.05 4.52 -15.62
CA ILE A 164 12.28 3.32 -15.90
C ILE A 164 12.32 3.00 -17.39
N ARG A 165 12.25 4.01 -18.27
CA ARG A 165 12.20 3.85 -19.73
C ARG A 165 13.46 3.21 -20.30
N ILE A 166 14.64 3.55 -19.77
CA ILE A 166 15.95 3.05 -20.23
C ILE A 166 15.97 1.52 -20.35
N GLU A 167 16.35 1.02 -21.53
CA GLU A 167 16.53 -0.40 -21.79
C GLU A 167 17.60 -1.00 -20.87
N GLY A 168 17.34 -2.18 -20.33
CA GLY A 168 18.24 -2.86 -19.38
C GLY A 168 18.06 -2.47 -17.91
N THR A 169 17.12 -1.57 -17.59
CA THR A 169 16.72 -1.32 -16.20
C THR A 169 16.23 -2.62 -15.56
N SER A 170 16.91 -3.06 -14.50
CA SER A 170 16.54 -4.31 -13.82
C SER A 170 15.14 -4.19 -13.20
N ARG A 171 14.41 -5.31 -13.13
CA ARG A 171 13.06 -5.32 -12.52
C ARG A 171 13.05 -4.81 -11.08
N GLY A 172 14.09 -5.12 -10.31
CA GLY A 172 14.26 -4.62 -8.96
C GLY A 172 14.33 -3.09 -8.92
N VAL A 173 15.19 -2.49 -9.75
CA VAL A 173 15.29 -1.04 -9.88
C VAL A 173 13.97 -0.43 -10.36
N ALA A 174 13.32 -1.02 -11.37
CA ALA A 174 12.02 -0.54 -11.84
C ALA A 174 10.96 -0.54 -10.72
N HIS A 175 10.90 -1.61 -9.91
CA HIS A 175 10.00 -1.68 -8.77
C HIS A 175 10.29 -0.58 -7.73
N HIS A 176 11.57 -0.29 -7.46
CA HIS A 176 11.96 0.82 -6.58
C HIS A 176 11.52 2.18 -7.10
N ILE A 177 11.72 2.43 -8.39
CA ILE A 177 11.30 3.69 -8.99
C ILE A 177 9.77 3.81 -8.96
N LEU A 178 9.04 2.72 -9.20
CA LEU A 178 7.58 2.71 -9.08
C LEU A 178 7.10 2.98 -7.65
N LYS A 179 7.80 2.48 -6.62
CA LYS A 179 7.49 2.85 -5.23
C LYS A 179 7.73 4.34 -4.96
N LYS A 180 8.80 4.94 -5.52
CA LYS A 180 9.01 6.39 -5.45
C LYS A 180 7.86 7.15 -6.15
N LEU A 181 7.47 6.72 -7.35
CA LEU A 181 6.38 7.34 -8.10
C LEU A 181 5.02 7.18 -7.40
N ASP A 182 4.73 6.03 -6.80
CA ASP A 182 3.54 5.80 -5.98
C ASP A 182 3.50 6.73 -4.77
N PHE A 183 4.65 6.93 -4.11
CA PHE A 183 4.76 7.90 -3.02
C PHE A 183 4.57 9.34 -3.52
N ILE A 184 5.21 9.74 -4.63
CA ILE A 184 5.01 11.05 -5.25
C ILE A 184 3.54 11.25 -5.61
N ALA A 185 2.87 10.24 -6.17
CA ALA A 185 1.45 10.27 -6.49
C ALA A 185 0.56 10.47 -5.23
N SER A 186 1.02 10.11 -4.04
CA SER A 186 0.30 10.38 -2.79
C SER A 186 0.47 11.83 -2.29
N LEU A 187 1.41 12.59 -2.84
CA LEU A 187 1.65 13.99 -2.49
C LEU A 187 0.70 14.93 -3.23
N GLN A 188 0.44 16.09 -2.65
CA GLN A 188 -0.36 17.14 -3.28
C GLN A 188 0.25 17.54 -4.64
N GLY A 189 -0.52 17.38 -5.71
CA GLY A 189 -0.10 17.70 -7.09
C GLY A 189 0.82 16.66 -7.74
N GLY A 190 1.28 15.64 -7.02
CA GLY A 190 2.23 14.65 -7.56
C GLY A 190 1.64 13.79 -8.67
N LYS A 191 0.35 13.46 -8.62
CA LYS A 191 -0.34 12.73 -9.70
C LYS A 191 -0.33 13.50 -11.01
N ASN A 192 -0.59 14.82 -10.95
CA ASN A 192 -0.53 15.69 -12.13
C ASN A 192 0.89 15.78 -12.67
N ALA A 193 1.89 15.93 -11.79
CA ALA A 193 3.30 15.97 -12.19
C ALA A 193 3.75 14.68 -12.90
N ILE A 194 3.24 13.50 -12.49
CA ILE A 194 3.50 12.22 -13.15
C ILE A 194 2.74 12.11 -14.48
N ALA A 195 1.45 12.48 -14.48
CA ALA A 195 0.58 12.44 -15.66
C ALA A 195 1.06 13.34 -16.82
N GLU A 196 1.69 14.47 -16.50
CA GLU A 196 2.25 15.41 -17.47
C GLU A 196 3.57 14.92 -18.11
N VAL A 197 4.18 13.84 -17.60
CA VAL A 197 5.42 13.31 -18.18
C VAL A 197 5.12 12.68 -19.55
N PRO A 198 5.81 13.10 -20.63
CA PRO A 198 5.60 12.54 -21.96
C PRO A 198 5.81 11.02 -21.99
N LYS A 199 4.89 10.28 -22.62
CA LYS A 199 4.94 8.82 -22.75
C LYS A 199 4.97 8.07 -21.41
N VAL A 200 4.45 8.67 -20.33
CA VAL A 200 4.34 7.98 -19.03
C VAL A 200 3.54 6.70 -19.17
N LEU A 201 2.46 6.70 -19.94
CA LEU A 201 1.62 5.52 -20.11
C LEU A 201 2.37 4.40 -20.86
N ASP A 202 3.01 4.68 -21.99
CA ASP A 202 3.83 3.70 -22.72
C ASP A 202 4.91 3.10 -21.80
N THR A 203 5.51 3.96 -20.97
CA THR A 203 6.57 3.57 -20.05
C THR A 203 6.08 2.68 -18.91
N LEU A 204 4.88 2.94 -18.37
CA LEU A 204 4.28 2.13 -17.30
C LEU A 204 3.68 0.84 -17.86
N THR A 205 3.01 0.91 -19.02
CA THR A 205 2.31 -0.24 -19.60
C THR A 205 3.25 -1.31 -20.11
N LYS A 206 4.52 -1.02 -20.41
CA LYS A 206 5.53 -2.03 -20.78
C LYS A 206 5.75 -3.15 -19.75
N PHE A 207 5.35 -2.91 -18.50
CA PHE A 207 5.41 -3.89 -17.41
C PHE A 207 4.10 -4.67 -17.24
N LEU A 208 3.06 -4.31 -17.98
CA LEU A 208 1.86 -5.10 -18.09
C LEU A 208 2.13 -6.29 -19.03
N PRO A 209 1.44 -7.42 -18.83
CA PRO A 209 1.55 -8.56 -19.72
C PRO A 209 1.02 -8.20 -21.12
N HIS A 210 1.86 -8.37 -22.15
CA HIS A 210 1.52 -8.09 -23.56
C HIS A 210 1.32 -9.34 -24.43
N GLY A 211 1.60 -10.54 -23.90
CA GLY A 211 1.41 -11.80 -24.61
C GLY A 211 0.29 -12.63 -23.99
N GLU A 212 -0.30 -13.53 -24.80
CA GLU A 212 -1.21 -14.56 -24.28
C GLU A 212 -0.56 -15.18 -23.05
N PRO A 213 -1.24 -15.25 -21.90
CA PRO A 213 -0.78 -16.10 -20.83
C PRO A 213 -0.67 -17.46 -21.49
N THR A 214 0.56 -17.89 -21.77
CA THR A 214 0.80 -19.19 -22.40
C THR A 214 -0.05 -20.16 -21.63
N ALA A 215 -0.76 -21.08 -22.29
CA ALA A 215 -1.63 -22.03 -21.58
C ALA A 215 -0.92 -22.72 -20.39
N GLU A 216 0.42 -22.74 -20.40
CA GLU A 216 1.31 -23.07 -19.29
C GLU A 216 1.16 -22.23 -18.00
N LEU A 217 0.90 -20.92 -18.06
CA LEU A 217 0.59 -20.07 -16.90
C LEU A 217 -0.68 -20.56 -16.19
N LEU A 218 -1.67 -21.07 -16.93
CA LEU A 218 -2.93 -21.58 -16.38
C LEU A 218 -2.84 -23.03 -15.87
N LEU A 219 -1.72 -23.73 -16.13
CA LEU A 219 -1.52 -25.08 -15.64
C LEU A 219 -0.95 -25.06 -14.21
N PRO A 220 -1.64 -25.69 -13.23
CA PRO A 220 -1.21 -25.68 -11.82
C PRO A 220 0.15 -26.37 -11.58
N SER A 221 0.70 -27.09 -12.56
CA SER A 221 1.93 -27.87 -12.45
C SER A 221 3.21 -27.08 -12.73
N LYS A 222 3.14 -25.95 -13.44
CA LYS A 222 4.27 -25.04 -13.63
C LYS A 222 3.95 -23.74 -12.90
N LYS A 223 4.63 -23.47 -11.78
CA LYS A 223 4.61 -22.14 -11.18
C LYS A 223 5.05 -21.17 -12.29
N PRO A 224 4.19 -20.29 -12.80
CA PRO A 224 4.66 -19.28 -13.69
C PRO A 224 5.68 -18.47 -12.92
N THR A 225 6.84 -18.33 -13.53
CA THR A 225 7.79 -17.27 -13.18
C THR A 225 7.16 -15.96 -13.63
N LEU A 226 6.04 -15.58 -13.01
CA LEU A 226 5.71 -14.18 -12.88
C LEU A 226 6.81 -13.66 -11.96
N GLU A 227 7.93 -13.26 -12.54
CA GLU A 227 9.19 -13.08 -11.80
C GLU A 227 9.06 -12.01 -10.71
N THR A 228 8.05 -11.13 -10.78
CA THR A 228 7.70 -10.18 -9.72
C THR A 228 6.22 -9.74 -9.78
N PRO A 229 5.26 -10.44 -9.13
CA PRO A 229 3.88 -9.96 -8.96
C PRO A 229 3.81 -8.55 -8.39
N GLU A 230 4.76 -8.18 -7.54
CA GLU A 230 4.85 -6.86 -6.90
C GLU A 230 5.02 -5.73 -7.92
N LEU A 231 5.80 -5.97 -8.99
CA LEU A 231 6.03 -4.97 -10.03
C LEU A 231 4.75 -4.70 -10.82
N PHE A 232 4.07 -5.77 -11.23
CA PHE A 232 2.77 -5.69 -11.91
C PHE A 232 1.74 -4.94 -11.05
N MET A 233 1.69 -5.28 -9.76
CA MET A 233 0.79 -4.65 -8.80
C MET A 233 1.10 -3.16 -8.59
N ALA A 234 2.38 -2.79 -8.46
CA ALA A 234 2.79 -1.39 -8.34
C ALA A 234 2.36 -0.57 -9.56
N VAL A 235 2.50 -1.13 -10.77
CA VAL A 235 2.08 -0.48 -12.02
C VAL A 235 0.56 -0.31 -12.08
N LEU A 236 -0.20 -1.36 -11.79
CA LEU A 236 -1.67 -1.29 -11.80
C LEU A 236 -2.20 -0.25 -10.81
N LYS A 237 -1.64 -0.23 -9.60
CA LYS A 237 -2.02 0.74 -8.58
C LYS A 237 -1.75 2.17 -9.07
N LEU A 238 -0.54 2.44 -9.55
CA LEU A 238 -0.16 3.76 -10.04
C LEU A 238 -1.03 4.21 -11.22
N LEU A 239 -1.28 3.34 -12.19
CA LEU A 239 -2.15 3.63 -13.34
C LEU A 239 -3.58 3.99 -12.88
N ALA A 240 -4.17 3.19 -11.99
CA ALA A 240 -5.49 3.47 -11.44
C ALA A 240 -5.51 4.83 -10.71
N ASP A 241 -4.49 5.11 -9.89
CA ASP A 241 -4.36 6.35 -9.15
C ASP A 241 -4.27 7.60 -10.06
N LEU A 242 -3.53 7.49 -11.16
CA LEU A 242 -3.40 8.55 -12.17
C LEU A 242 -4.73 8.79 -12.88
N ALA A 243 -5.40 7.73 -13.33
CA ALA A 243 -6.66 7.85 -14.06
C ALA A 243 -7.83 8.35 -13.19
N ILE A 244 -7.85 8.03 -11.89
CA ILE A 244 -8.81 8.61 -10.93
C ILE A 244 -8.66 10.14 -10.83
N SER A 245 -7.43 10.63 -10.93
CA SER A 245 -7.10 12.03 -10.66
C SER A 245 -7.14 12.91 -11.91
N ALA A 246 -7.15 12.27 -13.07
CA ALA A 246 -7.32 12.95 -14.35
C ALA A 246 -8.74 13.52 -14.47
N THR A 247 -8.89 14.62 -15.22
CA THR A 247 -10.22 15.22 -15.42
C THR A 247 -11.16 14.20 -16.08
N PRO A 248 -12.47 14.24 -15.77
CA PRO A 248 -13.45 13.44 -16.50
C PRO A 248 -13.29 13.70 -18.01
N ASN A 249 -13.14 12.65 -18.80
CA ASN A 249 -12.91 12.68 -20.25
C ASN A 249 -11.52 13.17 -20.71
N SER A 250 -10.51 13.10 -19.84
CA SER A 250 -9.12 13.24 -20.29
C SER A 250 -8.71 12.03 -21.13
N THR A 251 -7.88 12.28 -22.15
CA THR A 251 -7.26 11.22 -22.96
C THR A 251 -6.50 10.22 -22.10
N LEU A 252 -5.83 10.69 -21.05
CA LEU A 252 -5.13 9.84 -20.10
C LEU A 252 -6.05 8.80 -19.45
N LYS A 253 -7.25 9.20 -19.01
CA LYS A 253 -8.20 8.28 -18.39
C LYS A 253 -8.63 7.17 -19.36
N GLU A 254 -8.98 7.55 -20.58
CA GLU A 254 -9.38 6.60 -21.64
C GLU A 254 -8.24 5.64 -22.02
N GLU A 255 -7.02 6.16 -22.12
CA GLU A 255 -5.86 5.34 -22.46
C GLU A 255 -5.48 4.39 -21.31
N VAL A 256 -5.59 4.82 -20.06
CA VAL A 256 -5.39 3.94 -18.89
C VAL A 256 -6.48 2.87 -18.85
N GLU A 257 -7.75 3.22 -19.04
CA GLU A 257 -8.85 2.24 -19.13
C GLU A 257 -8.59 1.21 -20.22
N ARG A 258 -8.17 1.64 -21.42
CA ARG A 258 -7.79 0.75 -22.52
C ARG A 258 -6.63 -0.17 -22.15
N ALA A 259 -5.62 0.35 -21.47
CA ALA A 259 -4.48 -0.45 -21.01
C ALA A 259 -4.90 -1.49 -19.96
N LEU A 260 -5.77 -1.12 -19.02
CA LEU A 260 -6.30 -2.01 -17.98
C LEU A 260 -7.24 -3.08 -18.54
N LEU A 261 -7.98 -2.76 -19.61
CA LEU A 261 -8.79 -3.69 -20.40
C LEU A 261 -7.97 -4.55 -21.36
N GLY A 262 -6.64 -4.38 -21.38
CA GLY A 262 -5.75 -5.25 -22.14
C GLY A 262 -6.06 -6.73 -21.85
N PRO A 263 -6.03 -7.60 -22.88
CA PRO A 263 -6.56 -8.97 -22.80
C PRO A 263 -5.93 -9.84 -21.71
N PHE A 264 -4.77 -9.43 -21.19
CA PHE A 264 -3.99 -10.20 -20.23
C PHE A 264 -3.92 -9.57 -18.84
N VAL A 265 -4.31 -8.31 -18.68
CA VAL A 265 -4.21 -7.60 -17.39
C VAL A 265 -5.18 -8.20 -16.38
N CYS A 266 -6.47 -8.22 -16.72
CA CYS A 266 -7.50 -8.75 -15.84
C CYS A 266 -7.29 -10.25 -15.54
N PRO A 267 -7.01 -11.13 -16.53
CA PRO A 267 -6.68 -12.53 -16.26
C PRO A 267 -5.45 -12.73 -15.38
N THR A 268 -4.39 -11.93 -15.59
CA THR A 268 -3.18 -12.02 -14.75
C THR A 268 -3.47 -11.60 -13.32
N LEU A 269 -4.24 -10.54 -13.10
CA LEU A 269 -4.65 -10.12 -11.76
C LEU A 269 -5.43 -11.24 -11.05
N VAL A 270 -6.45 -11.79 -11.70
CA VAL A 270 -7.27 -12.89 -11.15
C VAL A 270 -6.45 -14.16 -10.93
N TYR A 271 -5.54 -14.48 -11.84
CA TYR A 271 -4.61 -15.60 -11.71
C TYR A 271 -3.75 -15.45 -10.46
N ILE A 272 -3.10 -14.30 -10.27
CA ILE A 272 -2.24 -14.04 -9.12
C ILE A 272 -3.04 -14.22 -7.83
N ILE A 273 -4.24 -13.62 -7.77
CA ILE A 273 -5.13 -13.70 -6.61
C ILE A 273 -5.49 -15.16 -6.26
N ASN A 274 -5.85 -15.95 -7.27
CA ASN A 274 -6.29 -17.33 -7.06
C ASN A 274 -5.14 -18.28 -6.72
N ASN A 275 -3.93 -18.06 -7.25
CA ASN A 275 -2.78 -18.93 -6.98
C ASN A 275 -2.11 -18.63 -5.64
N GLU A 276 -2.13 -17.38 -5.18
CA GLU A 276 -1.65 -17.03 -3.84
C GLU A 276 -2.41 -17.80 -2.73
N ARG A 277 -3.67 -18.19 -3.00
CA ARG A 277 -4.48 -19.02 -2.09
C ARG A 277 -3.98 -20.46 -1.97
N ALA A 278 -3.43 -21.04 -3.05
CA ALA A 278 -3.04 -22.45 -3.08
C ALA A 278 -1.70 -22.72 -2.35
N GLY A 279 -0.89 -21.68 -2.13
CA GLY A 279 0.36 -21.79 -1.38
C GLY A 279 0.16 -21.55 0.12
N GLU A 280 0.24 -22.58 0.95
CA GLU A 280 -0.08 -22.58 2.38
C GLU A 280 0.61 -21.53 3.30
N ARG A 281 1.53 -20.68 2.84
CA ARG A 281 2.26 -19.74 3.73
C ARG A 281 2.77 -18.48 3.02
N ARG A 282 1.89 -17.69 2.39
CA ARG A 282 2.29 -16.37 1.85
C ARG A 282 1.72 -15.20 2.66
N PRO A 283 2.48 -14.09 2.73
CA PRO A 283 2.23 -13.00 3.67
C PRO A 283 0.95 -12.26 3.30
N SER A 284 0.13 -11.97 4.31
CA SER A 284 -1.11 -11.19 4.22
C SER A 284 -0.95 -9.85 3.47
N SER A 285 0.27 -9.34 3.35
CA SER A 285 0.59 -8.08 2.67
C SER A 285 0.25 -8.05 1.17
N LEU A 286 0.53 -9.12 0.41
CA LEU A 286 0.22 -9.15 -1.03
C LEU A 286 -1.29 -9.10 -1.25
N ILE A 287 -2.01 -9.80 -0.39
CA ILE A 287 -3.45 -9.87 -0.55
C ILE A 287 -4.16 -8.57 -0.15
N SER A 288 -3.63 -7.89 0.88
CA SER A 288 -3.98 -6.51 1.19
C SER A 288 -3.81 -5.59 -0.03
N GLN A 289 -2.69 -5.75 -0.76
CA GLN A 289 -2.44 -4.98 -1.98
C GLN A 289 -3.47 -5.28 -3.07
N TYR A 290 -3.87 -6.55 -3.30
CA TYR A 290 -4.94 -6.85 -4.25
C TYR A 290 -6.23 -6.11 -3.93
N ALA A 291 -6.64 -6.14 -2.67
CA ALA A 291 -7.86 -5.47 -2.25
C ALA A 291 -7.77 -3.94 -2.43
N LYS A 292 -6.61 -3.33 -2.17
CA LYS A 292 -6.37 -1.91 -2.49
C LYS A 292 -6.47 -1.64 -3.99
N ILE A 293 -5.93 -2.52 -4.84
CA ILE A 293 -6.03 -2.36 -6.30
C ILE A 293 -7.48 -2.46 -6.77
N PHE A 294 -8.26 -3.43 -6.29
CA PHE A 294 -9.69 -3.49 -6.62
C PHE A 294 -10.44 -2.23 -6.23
N THR A 295 -10.12 -1.70 -5.05
CA THR A 295 -10.71 -0.44 -4.59
C THR A 295 -10.31 0.72 -5.52
N ALA A 296 -9.05 0.77 -5.96
CA ALA A 296 -8.57 1.75 -6.92
C ALA A 296 -9.16 1.55 -8.34
N LEU A 297 -9.51 0.33 -8.71
CA LEU A 297 -10.10 0.02 -10.02
C LEU A 297 -11.63 0.23 -10.06
N ALA A 298 -12.28 0.39 -8.91
CA ALA A 298 -13.73 0.56 -8.78
C ALA A 298 -14.36 1.63 -9.70
N PRO A 299 -13.70 2.78 -9.96
CA PRO A 299 -14.26 3.81 -10.83
C PRO A 299 -14.33 3.42 -12.32
N PHE A 300 -13.70 2.32 -12.72
CA PHE A 300 -13.64 1.84 -14.11
C PHE A 300 -14.64 0.69 -14.31
N SER A 301 -15.91 1.02 -14.58
CA SER A 301 -17.01 0.05 -14.67
C SER A 301 -16.72 -1.11 -15.62
N ASP A 302 -16.08 -0.83 -16.75
CA ASP A 302 -15.78 -1.82 -17.78
C ASP A 302 -14.67 -2.75 -17.34
N VAL A 303 -13.63 -2.21 -16.68
CA VAL A 303 -12.56 -3.00 -16.08
C VAL A 303 -13.11 -3.90 -14.99
N ILE A 304 -13.97 -3.38 -14.11
CA ILE A 304 -14.63 -4.18 -13.07
C ILE A 304 -15.48 -5.29 -13.70
N SER A 305 -16.28 -4.96 -14.72
CA SER A 305 -17.10 -5.95 -15.42
C SER A 305 -16.24 -7.04 -16.06
N ALA A 306 -15.13 -6.67 -16.71
CA ALA A 306 -14.17 -7.62 -17.28
C ALA A 306 -13.57 -8.52 -16.21
N ILE A 307 -13.18 -7.96 -15.05
CA ILE A 307 -12.62 -8.74 -13.94
C ILE A 307 -13.64 -9.71 -13.34
N LEU A 308 -14.89 -9.27 -13.14
CA LEU A 308 -15.96 -10.10 -12.58
C LEU A 308 -16.35 -11.27 -13.50
N ASN A 309 -16.17 -11.13 -14.81
CA ASN A 309 -16.44 -12.18 -15.78
C ASN A 309 -15.34 -13.27 -15.85
N ILE A 310 -14.21 -13.10 -15.18
CA ILE A 310 -13.11 -14.08 -15.21
C ILE A 310 -13.37 -15.19 -14.21
N GLN A 311 -13.21 -16.44 -14.66
CA GLN A 311 -13.33 -17.63 -13.83
C GLN A 311 -11.96 -18.18 -13.40
N PRO A 312 -11.76 -18.52 -12.11
CA PRO A 312 -12.71 -18.38 -11.01
C PRO A 312 -12.87 -16.92 -10.55
N SER A 313 -14.11 -16.54 -10.22
CA SER A 313 -14.46 -15.18 -9.81
C SER A 313 -13.56 -14.64 -8.68
N PRO A 314 -12.99 -13.43 -8.82
CA PRO A 314 -12.12 -12.81 -7.80
C PRO A 314 -12.85 -12.50 -6.50
N ILE A 315 -14.19 -12.41 -6.53
CA ILE A 315 -15.01 -12.23 -5.33
C ILE A 315 -14.74 -13.36 -4.34
N CYS A 316 -14.60 -14.60 -4.82
CA CYS A 316 -14.32 -15.76 -3.98
C CYS A 316 -13.03 -15.58 -3.18
N ALA A 317 -11.99 -15.02 -3.80
CA ALA A 317 -10.73 -14.75 -3.14
C ALA A 317 -10.84 -13.59 -2.14
N LEU A 318 -11.48 -12.48 -2.52
CA LEU A 318 -11.72 -11.36 -1.59
C LEU A 318 -12.52 -11.78 -0.35
N VAL A 319 -13.54 -12.61 -0.57
CA VAL A 319 -14.34 -13.24 0.48
C VAL A 319 -13.50 -14.06 1.45
N THR A 320 -12.50 -14.80 0.96
CA THR A 320 -11.64 -15.63 1.83
C THR A 320 -10.75 -14.81 2.76
N LEU A 321 -10.59 -13.52 2.48
CA LEU A 321 -9.85 -12.59 3.35
C LEU A 321 -10.68 -12.06 4.49
N LEU A 322 -11.99 -12.19 4.39
CA LEU A 322 -12.89 -11.79 5.46
C LEU A 322 -12.65 -12.71 6.66
N GLY A 323 -12.27 -12.10 7.78
CA GLY A 323 -11.87 -12.78 9.00
C GLY A 323 -10.36 -12.90 9.21
N THR A 324 -9.54 -12.42 8.29
CA THR A 324 -8.08 -12.26 8.46
C THR A 324 -7.74 -10.84 8.97
N SER A 325 -6.44 -10.54 9.20
CA SER A 325 -5.98 -9.17 9.46
C SER A 325 -6.30 -8.20 8.30
N GLU A 326 -6.57 -8.72 7.11
CA GLU A 326 -6.83 -7.94 5.88
C GLU A 326 -8.31 -7.78 5.58
N SER A 327 -9.18 -8.00 6.57
CA SER A 327 -10.63 -7.92 6.36
C SER A 327 -11.09 -6.53 5.90
N ALA A 328 -10.47 -5.45 6.39
CA ALA A 328 -10.85 -4.09 6.03
C ALA A 328 -10.55 -3.75 4.54
N PRO A 329 -9.32 -3.95 4.03
CA PRO A 329 -9.05 -3.81 2.59
C PRO A 329 -9.99 -4.67 1.73
N ALA A 330 -10.20 -5.94 2.11
CA ALA A 330 -11.06 -6.85 1.37
C ALA A 330 -12.52 -6.37 1.32
N MET A 331 -13.03 -5.84 2.42
CA MET A 331 -14.36 -5.24 2.47
C MET A 331 -14.46 -3.99 1.59
N ASN A 332 -13.46 -3.12 1.61
CA ASN A 332 -13.43 -1.94 0.74
C ASN A 332 -13.46 -2.36 -0.73
N ALA A 333 -12.69 -3.37 -1.12
CA ALA A 333 -12.70 -3.94 -2.46
C ALA A 333 -14.08 -4.49 -2.84
N LEU A 334 -14.69 -5.28 -1.96
CA LEU A 334 -16.00 -5.87 -2.17
C LEU A 334 -17.11 -4.80 -2.29
N ALA A 335 -17.05 -3.75 -1.47
CA ALA A 335 -17.96 -2.61 -1.56
C ALA A 335 -17.77 -1.86 -2.89
N ALA A 336 -16.51 -1.63 -3.28
CA ALA A 336 -16.12 -1.00 -4.54
C ALA A 336 -16.63 -1.75 -5.78
N LEU A 337 -16.58 -3.08 -5.75
CA LEU A 337 -17.04 -3.93 -6.85
C LEU A 337 -18.55 -3.88 -7.08
N LYS A 338 -19.32 -3.24 -6.19
CA LYS A 338 -20.80 -3.18 -6.24
C LYS A 338 -21.42 -4.55 -6.56
N VAL A 339 -20.89 -5.59 -5.91
CA VAL A 339 -21.19 -7.00 -6.20
C VAL A 339 -22.69 -7.19 -6.42
N SER A 340 -23.06 -7.52 -7.65
CA SER A 340 -24.46 -7.62 -8.04
C SER A 340 -25.08 -8.87 -7.43
N ARG A 341 -26.41 -8.91 -7.44
CA ARG A 341 -27.15 -10.09 -7.00
C ARG A 341 -26.76 -11.34 -7.81
N ASN A 342 -26.43 -11.19 -9.09
CA ASN A 342 -26.07 -12.31 -9.96
C ASN A 342 -24.67 -12.85 -9.63
N ASP A 343 -23.72 -11.97 -9.30
CA ASP A 343 -22.36 -12.39 -8.91
C ASP A 343 -22.40 -13.23 -7.62
N LEU A 344 -23.28 -12.85 -6.69
CA LEU A 344 -23.52 -13.62 -5.46
C LEU A 344 -24.20 -14.98 -5.73
N LYS A 345 -24.98 -15.14 -6.81
CA LYS A 345 -25.58 -16.44 -7.18
C LYS A 345 -24.52 -17.46 -7.58
N GLU A 346 -23.49 -17.03 -8.30
CA GLU A 346 -22.37 -17.90 -8.65
C GLU A 346 -21.59 -18.36 -7.41
N LEU A 347 -21.37 -17.44 -6.47
CA LEU A 347 -20.75 -17.74 -5.17
C LEU A 347 -21.61 -18.72 -4.36
N TYR A 348 -22.93 -18.64 -4.50
CA TYR A 348 -23.89 -19.54 -3.86
C TYR A 348 -23.79 -20.98 -4.36
N GLN A 349 -23.44 -21.20 -5.63
CA GLN A 349 -23.21 -22.55 -6.18
C GLN A 349 -21.99 -23.24 -5.54
N LYS A 350 -21.11 -22.49 -4.86
CA LYS A 350 -19.95 -22.97 -4.13
C LYS A 350 -20.19 -22.85 -2.62
N ALA A 351 -21.03 -23.72 -2.07
CA ALA A 351 -21.52 -23.68 -0.68
C ALA A 351 -20.44 -23.44 0.39
N ASP A 352 -19.25 -24.03 0.25
CA ASP A 352 -18.13 -23.84 1.17
C ASP A 352 -17.60 -22.40 1.19
N GLN A 353 -17.55 -21.76 0.02
CA GLN A 353 -17.06 -20.39 -0.14
C GLN A 353 -18.07 -19.38 0.41
N LEU A 354 -19.36 -19.60 0.17
CA LEU A 354 -20.43 -18.80 0.77
C LEU A 354 -20.40 -18.90 2.30
N THR A 355 -20.21 -20.10 2.83
CA THR A 355 -20.12 -20.32 4.28
C THR A 355 -18.94 -19.56 4.89
N LEU A 356 -17.77 -19.58 4.23
CA LEU A 356 -16.61 -18.78 4.64
C LEU A 356 -16.90 -17.28 4.57
N ALA A 357 -17.57 -16.81 3.51
CA ALA A 357 -17.98 -15.41 3.35
C ALA A 357 -18.84 -14.93 4.51
N VAL A 358 -19.92 -15.67 4.81
CA VAL A 358 -20.86 -15.31 5.87
C VAL A 358 -20.16 -15.32 7.22
N LYS A 359 -19.31 -16.32 7.50
CA LYS A 359 -18.50 -16.35 8.73
C LYS A 359 -17.56 -15.14 8.84
N GLY A 360 -16.88 -14.78 7.75
CA GLY A 360 -15.97 -13.64 7.68
C GLY A 360 -16.69 -12.30 7.90
N LEU A 361 -17.81 -12.08 7.22
CA LEU A 361 -18.66 -10.89 7.35
C LEU A 361 -19.20 -10.75 8.78
N VAL A 362 -19.68 -11.85 9.37
CA VAL A 362 -20.19 -11.85 10.75
C VAL A 362 -19.07 -11.60 11.77
N LYS A 363 -17.88 -12.18 11.55
CA LYS A 363 -16.71 -11.89 12.40
C LYS A 363 -16.32 -10.42 12.33
N LEU A 364 -16.36 -9.82 11.15
CA LEU A 364 -16.07 -8.40 10.94
C LEU A 364 -17.09 -7.50 11.63
N LEU A 365 -18.38 -7.83 11.53
CA LEU A 365 -19.44 -7.10 12.24
C LEU A 365 -19.27 -7.13 13.77
N ARG A 366 -18.72 -8.22 14.33
CA ARG A 366 -18.42 -8.35 15.77
C ARG A 366 -17.11 -7.67 16.19
N GLY A 367 -16.24 -7.33 15.24
CA GLY A 367 -14.89 -6.84 15.52
C GLY A 367 -14.90 -5.39 15.99
N ALA A 368 -14.42 -5.16 17.22
CA ALA A 368 -14.18 -3.82 17.74
C ALA A 368 -13.11 -3.09 16.90
N GLY A 369 -13.35 -1.83 16.57
CA GLY A 369 -12.41 -0.97 15.82
C GLY A 369 -12.55 -1.00 14.30
N THR A 370 -13.58 -1.65 13.76
CA THR A 370 -13.94 -1.55 12.33
C THR A 370 -14.64 -0.22 12.06
N SER A 371 -14.39 0.44 10.92
CA SER A 371 -15.08 1.68 10.57
C SER A 371 -16.57 1.43 10.25
N ASP A 372 -17.42 2.42 10.53
CA ASP A 372 -18.87 2.33 10.28
C ASP A 372 -19.20 2.04 8.81
N GLU A 373 -18.41 2.57 7.88
CA GLU A 373 -18.55 2.29 6.44
C GLU A 373 -18.35 0.81 6.11
N VAL A 374 -17.32 0.19 6.71
CA VAL A 374 -17.01 -1.21 6.50
C VAL A 374 -18.07 -2.11 7.15
N LEU A 375 -18.62 -1.70 8.30
CA LEU A 375 -19.74 -2.39 8.95
C LEU A 375 -21.02 -2.29 8.12
N ALA A 376 -21.33 -1.11 7.57
CA ALA A 376 -22.48 -0.91 6.69
C ALA A 376 -22.36 -1.74 5.40
N ALA A 377 -21.18 -1.76 4.78
CA ALA A 377 -20.92 -2.60 3.61
C ALA A 377 -21.08 -4.10 3.91
N ALA A 378 -20.60 -4.56 5.07
CA ALA A 378 -20.75 -5.95 5.49
C ALA A 378 -22.21 -6.33 5.73
N ALA A 379 -22.98 -5.44 6.37
CA ALA A 379 -24.41 -5.65 6.60
C ALA A 379 -25.21 -5.70 5.28
N LEU A 380 -24.92 -4.79 4.34
CA LEU A 380 -25.52 -4.80 3.00
C LEU A 380 -25.18 -6.10 2.25
N MET A 381 -23.93 -6.55 2.29
CA MET A 381 -23.52 -7.79 1.64
C MET A 381 -24.21 -9.02 2.25
N LEU A 382 -24.33 -9.09 3.58
CA LEU A 382 -25.09 -10.15 4.26
C LEU A 382 -26.58 -10.12 3.89
N SER A 383 -27.18 -8.93 3.80
CA SER A 383 -28.57 -8.75 3.36
C SER A 383 -28.77 -9.28 1.95
N SER A 384 -27.87 -8.96 1.02
CA SER A 384 -27.88 -9.46 -0.35
C SER A 384 -27.71 -10.98 -0.41
N ILE A 385 -26.80 -11.55 0.37
CA ILE A 385 -26.62 -13.01 0.49
C ILE A 385 -27.89 -13.67 1.04
N ALA A 386 -28.50 -13.12 2.08
CA ALA A 386 -29.74 -13.66 2.67
C ALA A 386 -30.93 -13.56 1.70
N ALA A 387 -31.02 -12.48 0.93
CA ALA A 387 -32.04 -12.32 -0.12
C ALA A 387 -31.90 -13.37 -1.23
N ILE A 388 -30.68 -13.82 -1.53
CA ILE A 388 -30.42 -14.90 -2.48
C ILE A 388 -30.68 -16.27 -1.83
N GLY A 389 -30.29 -16.46 -0.56
CA GLY A 389 -30.54 -17.72 0.16
C GLY A 389 -32.02 -18.09 0.27
N ARG A 390 -32.90 -17.08 0.36
CA ARG A 390 -34.36 -17.28 0.25
C ARG A 390 -34.79 -17.89 -1.09
N GLU A 391 -34.12 -17.55 -2.19
CA GLU A 391 -34.40 -18.15 -3.51
C GLU A 391 -33.94 -19.61 -3.57
N PHE A 392 -32.82 -19.93 -2.92
CA PHE A 392 -32.25 -21.28 -2.89
C PHE A 392 -32.69 -22.13 -1.69
N ARG A 393 -33.68 -21.67 -0.91
CA ARG A 393 -34.21 -22.34 0.28
C ARG A 393 -33.15 -22.71 1.34
N ALA A 394 -32.02 -21.99 1.43
CA ALA A 394 -31.17 -22.12 2.61
C ALA A 394 -31.61 -21.13 3.68
N VAL A 395 -31.60 -21.61 4.92
CA VAL A 395 -31.83 -20.74 6.07
C VAL A 395 -30.49 -20.13 6.45
N VAL A 396 -30.35 -18.83 6.25
CA VAL A 396 -29.28 -18.01 6.83
C VAL A 396 -29.95 -17.06 7.83
N ARG A 397 -29.95 -17.42 9.12
CA ARG A 397 -30.48 -16.54 10.16
C ARG A 397 -29.35 -15.68 10.71
N VAL A 398 -29.40 -14.37 10.44
CA VAL A 398 -28.50 -13.39 11.04
C VAL A 398 -29.38 -12.38 11.76
N GLU A 399 -29.43 -12.46 13.09
CA GLU A 399 -30.07 -11.46 13.93
C GLU A 399 -29.02 -10.40 14.31
N ILE A 400 -29.29 -9.14 13.98
CA ILE A 400 -28.46 -8.00 14.36
C ILE A 400 -29.33 -7.10 15.25
N THR A 401 -29.02 -7.04 16.53
CA THR A 401 -29.68 -6.13 17.48
C THR A 401 -28.83 -4.88 17.63
N LEU A 402 -29.40 -3.72 17.30
CA LEU A 402 -28.81 -2.42 17.61
C LEU A 402 -29.32 -1.99 18.99
N SER A 403 -28.43 -1.73 19.93
CA SER A 403 -28.79 -1.10 21.21
C SER A 403 -28.74 0.43 21.07
N ASP A 404 -29.54 1.15 21.86
CA ASP A 404 -29.74 2.62 21.83
C ASP A 404 -28.48 3.48 22.11
N GLY A 405 -27.28 2.90 22.05
CA GLY A 405 -25.98 3.58 22.16
C GLY A 405 -24.95 3.15 21.10
N GLY A 406 -25.35 2.43 20.04
CA GLY A 406 -24.48 1.99 18.96
C GLY A 406 -24.32 0.46 18.85
N LEU A 407 -23.43 0.03 17.95
CA LEU A 407 -23.10 -1.37 17.61
C LEU A 407 -22.33 -2.10 18.73
N SER A 408 -22.84 -2.12 19.97
CA SER A 408 -22.10 -2.68 21.12
C SER A 408 -22.35 -4.17 21.39
N ALA A 409 -23.32 -4.84 20.75
CA ALA A 409 -23.55 -6.27 20.98
C ALA A 409 -24.25 -6.98 19.81
N ILE A 410 -23.49 -7.60 18.90
CA ILE A 410 -24.03 -8.50 17.87
C ILE A 410 -24.01 -9.94 18.37
N LYS A 411 -25.18 -10.45 18.79
CA LYS A 411 -25.40 -11.89 18.96
C LYS A 411 -25.84 -12.47 17.62
N SER A 412 -25.00 -13.28 16.98
CA SER A 412 -25.39 -14.00 15.76
C SER A 412 -25.21 -15.50 15.92
N ASN A 413 -26.29 -16.26 15.74
CA ASN A 413 -26.21 -17.70 15.51
C ASN A 413 -26.26 -17.91 14.00
N VAL A 414 -25.09 -18.02 13.36
CA VAL A 414 -25.02 -18.36 11.93
C VAL A 414 -25.19 -19.86 11.79
N GLU A 415 -26.43 -20.30 11.64
CA GLU A 415 -26.74 -21.67 11.25
C GLU A 415 -27.08 -21.66 9.76
N LEU A 416 -26.16 -22.13 8.93
CA LEU A 416 -26.38 -22.36 7.50
C LEU A 416 -26.92 -23.78 7.35
N ARG A 417 -28.24 -23.92 7.22
CA ARG A 417 -28.86 -25.19 6.81
C ARG A 417 -29.17 -25.09 5.32
N MET A 418 -28.34 -25.73 4.51
CA MET A 418 -28.68 -26.04 3.12
C MET A 418 -29.79 -27.10 3.19
N GLY A 419 -30.99 -26.77 2.73
CA GLY A 419 -32.01 -27.81 2.51
C GLY A 419 -31.50 -28.84 1.50
N PRO A 420 -32.03 -30.08 1.48
CA PRO A 420 -31.70 -31.02 0.43
C PRO A 420 -31.94 -30.34 -0.93
N ILE A 421 -30.95 -30.39 -1.82
CA ILE A 421 -31.11 -30.03 -3.22
C ILE A 421 -32.15 -31.00 -3.75
N LEU A 422 -33.42 -30.58 -3.76
CA LEU A 422 -34.46 -31.34 -4.42
C LEU A 422 -34.14 -31.24 -5.91
N ASP A 423 -33.80 -32.38 -6.52
CA ASP A 423 -33.76 -32.50 -7.98
C ASP A 423 -35.02 -31.84 -8.55
N TYR A 424 -34.81 -30.85 -9.42
CA TYR A 424 -35.88 -30.04 -10.00
C TYR A 424 -36.99 -30.93 -10.55
N PRO A 425 -38.26 -30.78 -10.11
CA PRO A 425 -39.35 -31.16 -10.98
C PRO A 425 -39.49 -30.07 -12.03
N THR A 426 -39.28 -30.44 -13.29
CA THR A 426 -39.73 -29.68 -14.46
C THR A 426 -41.21 -29.37 -14.29
N ILE A 427 -41.60 -28.14 -13.96
CA ILE A 427 -43.00 -27.73 -14.01
C ILE A 427 -43.10 -26.32 -14.58
N ALA A 428 -43.85 -26.25 -15.68
CA ALA A 428 -44.34 -25.05 -16.35
C ALA A 428 -45.26 -24.22 -15.44
N GLY A 429 -45.21 -22.89 -15.61
CA GLY A 429 -46.07 -21.92 -14.94
C GLY A 429 -45.44 -20.54 -14.93
#